data_AF-A0A501Y3I9-F1
#
_entry.id   AF-A0A501Y3I9-F1
#
_cell.length_a   1.000
_cell.length_b   1.000
_cell.length_c   1.000
_cell.angle_alpha   90.00
_cell.angle_beta   90.00
_cell.angle_gamma   90.00
#
_symmetry.space_group_name_H-M   'P 1'
#
loop_
_entity.id
_entity.type
_entity.pdbx_description
1 polymer ?
#
loop_
_entity_poly.entity_id
_entity_poly.type
_entity_poly.pdbx_seq_one_letter_code
_entity_poly.pdbx_strand_id
1 'polypeptide(L)'
;MTVLCLHLSMYLNKFTYTIWLNVANKKNQHIVPRAYLKHFIDDSISKDREEFEAGVFVNSSDLDKPWKMRGLGHSLFTETRFYNLESDNPESPIIENYLAVIESHYAQAVKKLLDGEFSNEIFSILSLFVAVQFFRTKSSVKTYQKSWDKVSEWADMFEGGELNRTLYGEISLKRLLYLANTKAITRLHKCAVIIINSTRIPFLTSDKPVIRSFYNREDITKFFYPQQLKTYIGEQLESPFYFMPLTPWLAYISHNAFESEIKGVECENHNIIVQLNDLMLLNADEHIYSCINNPVASLHVVNNMSSNSDYLMVKAFTKSSRVIFEAKDYRRDSGLLILDLFNVCDELIEGEQLVSVEVFEHNFSNLIGVTGLRNCRIKTINRASKQIVFESNISSFCV
;
A
#
# COMPACT_ATOMS: atom_id res chain seq x y z
N MET A 1 -11.07 -6.05 31.41
CA MET A 1 -12.07 -6.36 30.37
C MET A 1 -13.39 -5.59 30.46
N THR A 2 -13.67 -4.77 31.48
CA THR A 2 -14.95 -4.01 31.58
C THR A 2 -14.82 -2.51 31.23
N VAL A 3 -13.59 -2.00 31.09
CA VAL A 3 -13.30 -0.59 30.72
C VAL A 3 -13.30 -0.38 29.20
N LEU A 4 -13.22 -1.48 28.41
CA LEU A 4 -13.19 -1.42 26.94
C LEU A 4 -14.58 -1.20 26.30
N CYS A 5 -15.68 -1.66 26.93
CA CYS A 5 -17.03 -1.47 26.41
C CYS A 5 -17.60 -0.06 26.68
N LEU A 6 -17.16 0.63 27.73
CA LEU A 6 -17.69 1.95 28.10
C LEU A 6 -17.12 3.08 27.23
N HIS A 7 -15.93 2.91 26.65
CA HIS A 7 -15.38 3.89 25.70
C HIS A 7 -16.03 3.83 24.31
N LEU A 8 -16.74 2.75 23.97
CA LEU A 8 -17.48 2.62 22.70
C LEU A 8 -18.72 3.54 22.63
N SER A 9 -19.38 3.81 23.76
CA SER A 9 -20.61 4.63 23.77
C SER A 9 -20.35 6.13 23.65
N MET A 10 -19.18 6.62 24.09
CA MET A 10 -18.85 8.05 24.02
C MET A 10 -18.40 8.51 22.62
N TYR A 11 -17.82 7.64 21.79
CA TYR A 11 -17.28 8.04 20.49
C TYR A 11 -18.24 7.81 19.32
N LEU A 12 -19.14 6.82 19.40
CA LEU A 12 -20.27 6.74 18.48
C LEU A 12 -21.25 7.91 18.67
N ASN A 13 -21.41 8.43 19.89
CA ASN A 13 -22.31 9.57 20.19
C ASN A 13 -21.86 10.92 19.60
N LYS A 14 -20.63 11.06 19.10
CA LYS A 14 -20.21 12.25 18.33
C LYS A 14 -20.31 12.09 16.81
N PHE A 15 -20.59 10.88 16.32
CA PHE A 15 -20.74 10.57 14.90
C PHE A 15 -22.14 10.04 14.54
N THR A 16 -23.09 10.09 15.48
CA THR A 16 -24.51 9.82 15.22
C THR A 16 -25.17 11.05 14.60
N TYR A 17 -24.96 11.26 13.31
CA TYR A 17 -26.03 11.81 12.48
C TYR A 17 -26.87 10.63 12.02
N THR A 18 -28.16 10.67 12.34
CA THR A 18 -29.19 9.75 11.85
C THR A 18 -29.23 9.80 10.32
N ILE A 19 -28.46 8.93 9.67
CA ILE A 19 -28.59 8.70 8.23
C ILE A 19 -29.71 7.68 8.06
N TRP A 20 -30.84 8.13 7.49
CA TRP A 20 -31.82 7.25 6.89
C TRP A 20 -31.15 6.54 5.70
N LEU A 21 -30.55 5.37 5.97
CA LEU A 21 -30.07 4.48 4.93
C LEU A 21 -31.30 3.95 4.19
N ASN A 22 -31.45 4.33 2.92
CA ASN A 22 -32.24 3.54 1.98
C ASN A 22 -31.74 2.09 2.09
N VAL A 23 -32.61 1.17 2.50
CA VAL A 23 -32.34 -0.27 2.56
C VAL A 23 -32.31 -0.79 1.13
N ALA A 24 -31.29 -0.41 0.38
CA ALA A 24 -30.92 -1.08 -0.84
C ALA A 24 -30.27 -2.40 -0.44
N ASN A 25 -30.77 -3.51 -0.95
CA ASN A 25 -30.23 -4.84 -0.70
C ASN A 25 -28.71 -4.82 -0.97
N LYS A 26 -27.88 -4.88 0.08
CA LYS A 26 -26.42 -4.69 0.04
C LYS A 26 -25.69 -5.93 -0.49
N LYS A 27 -26.26 -6.55 -1.51
CA LYS A 27 -25.77 -7.77 -2.13
C LYS A 27 -24.51 -7.49 -2.95
N ASN A 28 -24.55 -6.53 -3.86
CA ASN A 28 -23.42 -6.21 -4.74
C ASN A 28 -22.55 -5.12 -4.09
N GLN A 29 -21.46 -5.53 -3.46
CA GLN A 29 -20.58 -4.65 -2.71
C GLN A 29 -19.36 -4.28 -3.53
N HIS A 30 -19.02 -3.00 -3.55
CA HIS A 30 -17.90 -2.48 -4.33
C HIS A 30 -16.56 -2.86 -3.68
N ILE A 31 -15.71 -3.55 -4.44
CA ILE A 31 -14.34 -3.89 -4.00
C ILE A 31 -13.52 -2.60 -3.94
N VAL A 32 -13.55 -1.83 -5.03
CA VAL A 32 -13.10 -0.43 -5.04
C VAL A 32 -14.33 0.48 -4.96
N PRO A 33 -14.42 1.38 -3.98
CA PRO A 33 -15.61 2.19 -3.73
C PRO A 33 -16.14 2.92 -4.96
N ARG A 34 -17.46 2.91 -5.14
CA ARG A 34 -18.11 3.77 -6.13
C ARG A 34 -17.85 5.25 -5.84
N ALA A 35 -17.81 5.64 -4.56
CA ALA A 35 -17.51 7.00 -4.13
C ALA A 35 -16.11 7.47 -4.56
N TYR A 36 -15.17 6.54 -4.76
CA TYR A 36 -13.82 6.77 -5.26
C TYR A 36 -13.79 6.81 -6.79
N LEU A 37 -14.25 5.74 -7.44
CA LEU A 37 -14.16 5.58 -8.90
C LEU A 37 -14.93 6.64 -9.68
N LYS A 38 -15.96 7.26 -9.08
CA LYS A 38 -16.70 8.35 -9.74
C LYS A 38 -15.81 9.52 -10.18
N HIS A 39 -14.67 9.72 -9.54
CA HIS A 39 -13.72 10.77 -9.89
C HIS A 39 -12.88 10.45 -11.13
N PHE A 40 -12.92 9.20 -11.60
CA PHE A 40 -12.17 8.70 -12.77
C PHE A 40 -13.10 8.39 -13.95
N ILE A 41 -14.37 8.78 -13.90
CA ILE A 41 -15.30 8.59 -15.01
C ILE A 41 -14.90 9.53 -16.16
N ASP A 42 -14.89 9.00 -17.38
CA ASP A 42 -14.89 9.80 -18.60
C ASP A 42 -16.34 10.22 -18.91
N ASP A 43 -16.62 11.52 -18.83
CA ASP A 43 -17.93 12.11 -19.16
C ASP A 43 -18.00 12.68 -20.59
N SER A 44 -16.95 12.49 -21.41
CA SER A 44 -16.90 13.01 -22.77
C SER A 44 -17.88 12.31 -23.73
N ILE A 45 -18.13 11.00 -23.53
CA ILE A 45 -18.93 10.17 -24.45
C ILE A 45 -20.44 10.27 -24.19
N SER A 46 -20.87 10.48 -22.95
CA SER A 46 -22.30 10.50 -22.57
C SER A 46 -23.04 11.76 -23.04
N LYS A 47 -22.32 12.82 -23.43
CA LYS A 47 -22.92 14.05 -23.97
C LYS A 47 -23.46 13.88 -25.39
N ASP A 48 -22.96 12.89 -26.13
CA ASP A 48 -23.25 12.75 -27.56
C ASP A 48 -24.12 11.52 -27.90
N ARG A 49 -24.30 10.55 -26.98
CA ARG A 49 -25.08 9.32 -27.23
C ARG A 49 -25.78 8.82 -25.95
N GLU A 50 -27.12 8.84 -25.94
CA GLU A 50 -27.95 8.35 -24.82
C GLU A 50 -27.75 6.85 -24.50
N GLU A 51 -27.19 6.07 -25.43
CA GLU A 51 -27.02 4.61 -25.30
C GLU A 51 -25.79 4.17 -24.47
N PHE A 52 -24.87 5.08 -24.15
CA PHE A 52 -23.62 4.74 -23.44
C PHE A 52 -23.60 5.31 -22.02
N GLU A 53 -23.59 4.43 -21.01
CA GLU A 53 -23.35 4.82 -19.62
C GLU A 53 -21.90 5.32 -19.49
N ALA A 54 -21.73 6.56 -19.02
CA ALA A 54 -20.42 7.10 -18.67
C ALA A 54 -19.72 6.16 -17.68
N GLY A 55 -18.43 5.93 -17.89
CA GLY A 55 -17.71 4.92 -17.14
C GLY A 55 -16.22 5.20 -17.06
N VAL A 56 -15.52 4.25 -16.46
CA VAL A 56 -14.06 4.28 -16.35
C VAL A 56 -13.49 3.35 -17.42
N PHE A 57 -12.38 3.74 -18.05
CA PHE A 57 -11.66 2.83 -18.93
C PHE A 57 -10.91 1.81 -18.10
N VAL A 58 -11.07 0.54 -18.46
CA VAL A 58 -10.47 -0.60 -17.77
C VAL A 58 -9.54 -1.34 -18.72
N ASN A 59 -8.40 -1.74 -18.20
CA ASN A 59 -7.48 -2.70 -18.82
C ASN A 59 -7.09 -3.78 -17.79
N SER A 60 -6.41 -4.84 -18.23
CA SER A 60 -5.63 -5.71 -17.37
C SER A 60 -4.42 -4.97 -16.79
N SER A 61 -3.92 -5.44 -15.65
CA SER A 61 -2.66 -4.98 -15.05
C SER A 61 -1.46 -5.14 -15.99
N ASP A 62 -1.44 -6.20 -16.80
CA ASP A 62 -0.40 -6.45 -17.82
C ASP A 62 -0.51 -5.56 -19.08
N LEU A 63 -1.58 -4.74 -19.18
CA LEU A 63 -1.88 -3.92 -20.37
C LEU A 63 -1.98 -4.73 -21.68
N ASP A 64 -2.24 -6.04 -21.59
CA ASP A 64 -2.32 -6.97 -22.72
C ASP A 64 -3.69 -6.97 -23.44
N LYS A 65 -4.66 -6.21 -22.90
CA LYS A 65 -6.02 -6.10 -23.43
C LYS A 65 -6.28 -4.68 -23.99
N PRO A 66 -7.27 -4.52 -24.88
CA PRO A 66 -7.72 -3.20 -25.26
C PRO A 66 -8.46 -2.54 -24.09
N TRP A 67 -8.25 -1.23 -23.93
CA TRP A 67 -9.00 -0.40 -22.99
C TRP A 67 -10.50 -0.42 -23.32
N LYS A 68 -11.33 -0.76 -22.34
CA LYS A 68 -12.79 -0.81 -22.49
C LYS A 68 -13.47 0.02 -21.41
N MET A 69 -14.42 0.85 -21.82
CA MET A 69 -15.24 1.59 -20.86
C MET A 69 -16.20 0.66 -20.13
N ARG A 70 -16.33 0.87 -18.81
CA ARG A 70 -17.23 0.15 -17.92
C ARG A 70 -17.93 1.11 -16.96
N GLY A 71 -19.26 1.08 -16.92
CA GLY A 71 -20.05 1.78 -15.92
C GLY A 71 -19.80 1.23 -14.52
N LEU A 72 -19.94 2.07 -13.49
CA LEU A 72 -19.61 1.68 -12.10
C LEU A 72 -20.54 0.62 -11.50
N GLY A 73 -21.67 0.31 -12.16
CA GLY A 73 -22.56 -0.80 -11.82
C GLY A 73 -22.11 -2.16 -12.37
N HIS A 74 -21.06 -2.20 -13.21
CA HIS A 74 -20.57 -3.43 -13.81
C HIS A 74 -20.04 -4.40 -12.74
N SER A 75 -20.28 -5.70 -12.93
CA SER A 75 -19.85 -6.78 -12.02
C SER A 75 -18.33 -6.90 -11.81
N LEU A 76 -17.55 -6.15 -12.59
CA LEU A 76 -16.09 -6.07 -12.44
C LEU A 76 -15.71 -5.33 -11.15
N PHE A 77 -16.52 -4.33 -10.77
CA PHE A 77 -16.26 -3.50 -9.60
C PHE A 77 -16.91 -4.03 -8.33
N THR A 78 -17.81 -5.03 -8.44
CA THR A 78 -18.65 -5.50 -7.33
C THR A 78 -18.51 -6.99 -7.10
N GLU A 79 -18.62 -7.40 -5.84
CA GLU A 79 -18.71 -8.81 -5.45
C GLU A 79 -19.92 -9.02 -4.54
N THR A 80 -20.52 -10.21 -4.63
CA THR A 80 -21.69 -10.53 -3.81
C THR A 80 -21.27 -10.75 -2.35
N ARG A 81 -21.70 -9.87 -1.44
CA ARG A 81 -21.56 -10.01 0.03
C ARG A 81 -20.11 -10.23 0.50
N PHE A 82 -19.13 -9.66 -0.19
CA PHE A 82 -17.71 -9.84 0.10
C PHE A 82 -17.29 -9.40 1.51
N TYR A 83 -17.89 -8.34 2.03
CA TYR A 83 -17.61 -7.79 3.37
C TYR A 83 -18.59 -8.27 4.44
N ASN A 84 -19.47 -9.22 4.15
CA ASN A 84 -20.36 -9.78 5.16
C ASN A 84 -19.58 -10.74 6.07
N LEU A 85 -19.75 -10.59 7.38
CA LEU A 85 -19.34 -11.60 8.33
C LEU A 85 -20.36 -12.74 8.38
N GLU A 86 -19.94 -13.94 8.76
CA GLU A 86 -20.85 -15.08 8.96
C GLU A 86 -21.98 -14.77 9.97
N SER A 87 -21.70 -13.93 10.97
CA SER A 87 -22.65 -13.50 11.99
C SER A 87 -23.50 -12.28 11.60
N ASP A 88 -23.32 -11.71 10.42
CA ASP A 88 -24.03 -10.49 10.02
C ASP A 88 -25.50 -10.75 9.69
N ASN A 89 -26.33 -9.73 9.94
CA ASN A 89 -27.62 -9.60 9.28
C ASN A 89 -27.38 -9.24 7.80
N PRO A 90 -27.81 -10.05 6.81
CA PRO A 90 -27.57 -9.78 5.39
C PRO A 90 -28.16 -8.44 4.89
N GLU A 91 -29.20 -7.93 5.54
CA GLU A 91 -29.83 -6.65 5.20
C GLU A 91 -29.12 -5.45 5.83
N SER A 92 -28.27 -5.68 6.84
CA SER A 92 -27.50 -4.64 7.52
C SER A 92 -26.10 -5.12 7.93
N PRO A 93 -25.23 -5.48 6.95
CA PRO A 93 -23.87 -5.94 7.22
C PRO A 93 -23.03 -4.86 7.89
N ILE A 94 -22.38 -5.19 9.00
CA ILE A 94 -21.72 -4.22 9.89
C ILE A 94 -20.56 -3.52 9.18
N ILE A 95 -19.71 -4.30 8.48
CA ILE A 95 -18.53 -3.76 7.80
C ILE A 95 -18.95 -2.86 6.64
N GLU A 96 -19.88 -3.29 5.81
CA GLU A 96 -20.37 -2.49 4.68
C GLU A 96 -21.04 -1.18 5.14
N ASN A 97 -21.79 -1.21 6.24
CA ASN A 97 -22.33 0.01 6.86
C ASN A 97 -21.21 0.97 7.30
N TYR A 98 -20.17 0.43 7.95
CA TYR A 98 -19.01 1.20 8.37
C TYR A 98 -18.23 1.79 7.18
N LEU A 99 -17.99 1.01 6.13
CA LEU A 99 -17.33 1.47 4.91
C LEU A 99 -18.11 2.60 4.24
N ALA A 100 -19.44 2.49 4.14
CA ALA A 100 -20.28 3.55 3.57
C ALA A 100 -20.15 4.90 4.30
N VAL A 101 -19.99 4.88 5.63
CA VAL A 101 -19.74 6.10 6.42
C VAL A 101 -18.40 6.73 6.03
N ILE A 102 -17.32 5.94 5.95
CA ILE A 102 -16.00 6.45 5.56
C ILE A 102 -16.03 7.00 4.13
N GLU A 103 -16.69 6.29 3.20
CA GLU A 103 -16.83 6.71 1.81
C GLU A 103 -17.57 8.04 1.66
N SER A 104 -18.59 8.30 2.50
CA SER A 104 -19.28 9.59 2.56
C SER A 104 -18.34 10.72 3.00
N HIS A 105 -17.55 10.50 4.06
CA HIS A 105 -16.56 11.48 4.52
C HIS A 105 -15.48 11.74 3.48
N TYR A 106 -14.97 10.69 2.83
CA TYR A 106 -14.02 10.80 1.72
C TYR A 106 -14.59 11.67 0.58
N ALA A 107 -15.84 11.42 0.16
CA ALA A 107 -16.46 12.19 -0.92
C ALA A 107 -16.57 13.69 -0.57
N GLN A 108 -16.85 14.03 0.69
CA GLN A 108 -16.86 15.41 1.17
C GLN A 108 -15.45 16.02 1.22
N ALA A 109 -14.46 15.27 1.70
CA ALA A 109 -13.06 15.72 1.77
C ALA A 109 -12.47 16.00 0.39
N VAL A 110 -12.71 15.13 -0.60
CA VAL A 110 -12.25 15.36 -1.98
C VAL A 110 -12.94 16.55 -2.62
N LYS A 111 -14.24 16.76 -2.38
CA LYS A 111 -14.93 17.95 -2.84
C LYS A 111 -14.26 19.22 -2.32
N LYS A 112 -14.00 19.29 -1.00
CA LYS A 112 -13.30 20.42 -0.38
C LYS A 112 -11.92 20.65 -0.97
N LEU A 113 -11.14 19.58 -1.22
CA LEU A 113 -9.83 19.70 -1.88
C LEU A 113 -9.95 20.30 -3.30
N LEU A 114 -10.94 19.84 -4.08
CA LEU A 114 -11.19 20.37 -5.42
C LEU A 114 -11.63 21.84 -5.40
N ASP A 115 -12.30 22.26 -4.33
CA ASP A 115 -12.66 23.66 -4.07
C ASP A 115 -11.47 24.49 -3.52
N GLY A 116 -10.29 23.88 -3.36
CA GLY A 116 -9.06 24.53 -2.91
C GLY A 116 -8.88 24.61 -1.38
N GLU A 117 -9.74 23.93 -0.62
CA GLU A 117 -9.66 23.90 0.84
C GLU A 117 -8.71 22.81 1.34
N PHE A 118 -7.74 23.19 2.17
CA PHE A 118 -6.82 22.27 2.83
C PHE A 118 -6.93 22.43 4.35
N SER A 119 -7.09 21.33 5.08
CA SER A 119 -7.18 21.35 6.54
C SER A 119 -6.75 20.01 7.15
N ASN A 120 -6.32 20.04 8.42
CA ASN A 120 -5.96 18.82 9.15
C ASN A 120 -7.12 17.79 9.20
N GLU A 121 -8.35 18.27 9.23
CA GLU A 121 -9.54 17.41 9.20
C GLU A 121 -9.61 16.64 7.86
N ILE A 122 -9.45 17.34 6.73
CA ILE A 122 -9.43 16.74 5.39
C ILE A 122 -8.33 15.68 5.31
N PHE A 123 -7.10 16.02 5.70
CA PHE A 123 -5.98 15.07 5.66
C PHE A 123 -6.21 13.87 6.61
N SER A 124 -6.87 14.06 7.74
CA SER A 124 -7.18 12.97 8.67
C SER A 124 -8.20 12.00 8.08
N ILE A 125 -9.23 12.52 7.42
CA ILE A 125 -10.23 11.73 6.69
C ILE A 125 -9.55 10.95 5.55
N LEU A 126 -8.71 11.61 4.76
CA LEU A 126 -8.00 10.95 3.66
C LEU A 126 -7.02 9.89 4.15
N SER A 127 -6.31 10.13 5.24
CA SER A 127 -5.40 9.15 5.84
C SER A 127 -6.14 7.91 6.33
N LEU A 128 -7.31 8.09 6.96
CA LEU A 128 -8.19 6.98 7.34
C LEU A 128 -8.70 6.23 6.10
N PHE A 129 -9.15 6.97 5.09
CA PHE A 129 -9.64 6.37 3.84
C PHE A 129 -8.55 5.54 3.16
N VAL A 130 -7.35 6.09 2.98
CA VAL A 130 -6.18 5.38 2.41
C VAL A 130 -5.85 4.13 3.22
N ALA A 131 -5.83 4.21 4.54
CA ALA A 131 -5.58 3.04 5.38
C ALA A 131 -6.66 1.95 5.16
N VAL A 132 -7.94 2.33 5.13
CA VAL A 132 -9.04 1.38 4.89
C VAL A 132 -8.98 0.79 3.48
N GLN A 133 -8.69 1.61 2.46
CA GLN A 133 -8.52 1.14 1.09
C GLN A 133 -7.38 0.14 0.96
N PHE A 134 -6.27 0.36 1.67
CA PHE A 134 -5.14 -0.58 1.68
C PHE A 134 -5.53 -1.96 2.23
N PHE A 135 -6.34 -2.02 3.29
CA PHE A 135 -6.69 -3.28 3.94
C PHE A 135 -7.90 -4.00 3.32
N ARG A 136 -8.81 -3.30 2.64
CA ARG A 136 -10.08 -3.87 2.16
C ARG A 136 -9.98 -4.64 0.84
N THR A 137 -8.88 -4.53 0.09
CA THR A 137 -8.74 -5.20 -1.21
C THR A 137 -8.76 -6.72 -1.04
N LYS A 138 -9.19 -7.45 -2.08
CA LYS A 138 -9.27 -8.91 -2.04
C LYS A 138 -7.93 -9.55 -1.68
N SER A 139 -6.85 -9.10 -2.33
CA SER A 139 -5.49 -9.57 -2.09
C SER A 139 -5.04 -9.32 -0.65
N SER A 140 -5.32 -8.13 -0.10
CA SER A 140 -5.00 -7.80 1.29
C SER A 140 -5.77 -8.67 2.26
N VAL A 141 -7.11 -8.75 2.14
CA VAL A 141 -7.94 -9.58 3.03
C VAL A 141 -7.47 -11.04 3.02
N LYS A 142 -7.25 -11.61 1.84
CA LYS A 142 -6.78 -13.00 1.69
C LYS A 142 -5.39 -13.22 2.28
N THR A 143 -4.45 -12.31 2.00
CA THR A 143 -3.06 -12.43 2.49
C THR A 143 -2.99 -12.32 4.00
N TYR A 144 -3.67 -11.32 4.58
CA TYR A 144 -3.71 -11.16 6.03
C TYR A 144 -4.41 -12.34 6.71
N GLN A 145 -5.47 -12.88 6.12
CA GLN A 145 -6.17 -14.01 6.72
C GLN A 145 -5.26 -15.23 6.75
N LYS A 146 -4.59 -15.55 5.64
CA LYS A 146 -3.59 -16.64 5.60
C LYS A 146 -2.49 -16.48 6.65
N SER A 147 -2.00 -15.27 6.90
CA SER A 147 -1.01 -15.03 7.95
C SER A 147 -1.57 -15.35 9.34
N TRP A 148 -2.79 -14.91 9.63
CA TRP A 148 -3.45 -15.20 10.90
C TRP A 148 -3.85 -16.67 11.04
N ASP A 149 -4.23 -17.33 9.96
CA ASP A 149 -4.53 -18.76 9.95
C ASP A 149 -3.29 -19.56 10.39
N LYS A 150 -2.09 -19.22 9.89
CA LYS A 150 -0.84 -19.84 10.33
C LYS A 150 -0.52 -19.57 11.81
N VAL A 151 -0.72 -18.33 12.26
CA VAL A 151 -0.54 -17.99 13.68
C VAL A 151 -1.51 -18.78 14.56
N SER A 152 -2.76 -18.92 14.13
CA SER A 152 -3.78 -19.69 14.83
C SER A 152 -3.44 -21.17 14.90
N GLU A 153 -2.92 -21.73 13.80
CA GLU A 153 -2.45 -23.11 13.73
C GLU A 153 -1.32 -23.37 14.73
N TRP A 154 -0.30 -22.51 14.78
CA TRP A 154 0.81 -22.66 15.73
C TRP A 154 0.37 -22.52 17.18
N ALA A 155 -0.56 -21.60 17.48
CA ALA A 155 -1.11 -21.42 18.82
C ALA A 155 -1.92 -22.66 19.25
N ASP A 156 -2.80 -23.16 18.38
CA ASP A 156 -3.61 -24.35 18.65
C ASP A 156 -2.76 -25.63 18.77
N MET A 157 -1.64 -25.74 18.04
CA MET A 157 -0.68 -26.84 18.22
C MET A 157 -0.03 -26.82 19.61
N PHE A 158 0.19 -25.64 20.20
CA PHE A 158 0.80 -25.50 21.51
C PHE A 158 -0.22 -25.68 22.65
N GLU A 159 -1.41 -25.10 22.51
CA GLU A 159 -2.45 -25.11 23.54
C GLU A 159 -3.34 -26.38 23.50
N GLY A 160 -3.44 -27.02 22.34
CA GLY A 160 -4.37 -28.10 22.06
C GLY A 160 -5.80 -27.60 21.76
N GLY A 161 -6.42 -28.11 20.70
CA GLY A 161 -7.80 -27.76 20.30
C GLY A 161 -7.87 -26.88 19.04
N GLU A 162 -8.97 -26.14 18.87
CA GLU A 162 -9.23 -25.26 17.71
C GLU A 162 -9.74 -23.85 18.14
N LEU A 163 -9.39 -23.43 19.35
CA LEU A 163 -9.86 -22.18 19.94
C LEU A 163 -9.34 -20.98 19.14
N ASN A 164 -8.05 -20.97 18.82
CA ASN A 164 -7.42 -19.86 18.13
C ASN A 164 -7.92 -19.77 16.69
N ARG A 165 -8.06 -20.91 15.98
CA ARG A 165 -8.67 -20.92 14.65
C ARG A 165 -10.05 -20.26 14.63
N THR A 166 -10.88 -20.55 15.63
CA THR A 166 -12.21 -19.93 15.76
C THR A 166 -12.11 -18.43 16.07
N LEU A 167 -11.21 -18.05 16.97
CA LEU A 167 -11.00 -16.65 17.38
C LEU A 167 -10.46 -15.76 16.24
N TYR A 168 -9.54 -16.30 15.44
CA TYR A 168 -8.94 -15.62 14.30
C TYR A 168 -9.75 -15.75 13.00
N GLY A 169 -10.88 -16.47 13.03
CA GLY A 169 -11.81 -16.56 11.90
C GLY A 169 -12.29 -15.17 11.45
N GLU A 170 -12.20 -14.90 10.16
CA GLU A 170 -12.56 -13.61 9.52
C GLU A 170 -11.85 -12.37 10.13
N ILE A 171 -10.74 -12.55 10.85
CA ILE A 171 -10.07 -11.44 11.55
C ILE A 171 -9.63 -10.34 10.57
N SER A 172 -9.32 -10.69 9.33
CA SER A 172 -8.91 -9.71 8.31
C SER A 172 -10.04 -8.76 7.93
N LEU A 173 -11.28 -9.26 7.86
CA LEU A 173 -12.47 -8.44 7.65
C LEU A 173 -12.81 -7.66 8.93
N LYS A 174 -12.83 -8.33 10.08
CA LYS A 174 -13.11 -7.70 11.39
C LYS A 174 -12.13 -6.55 11.67
N ARG A 175 -10.87 -6.67 11.24
CA ARG A 175 -9.83 -5.63 11.35
C ARG A 175 -10.27 -4.29 10.76
N LEU A 176 -11.08 -4.27 9.70
CA LEU A 176 -11.54 -3.04 9.06
C LEU A 176 -12.27 -2.12 10.06
N LEU A 177 -12.99 -2.70 11.03
CA LEU A 177 -13.68 -1.97 12.10
C LEU A 177 -12.72 -1.34 13.12
N TYR A 178 -11.52 -1.88 13.26
CA TYR A 178 -10.51 -1.43 14.23
C TYR A 178 -9.52 -0.40 13.63
N LEU A 179 -9.55 -0.18 12.31
CA LEU A 179 -8.66 0.77 11.64
C LEU A 179 -8.96 2.24 12.00
N ALA A 180 -10.13 2.54 12.58
CA ALA A 180 -10.48 3.84 13.15
C ALA A 180 -9.65 4.25 14.39
N ASN A 181 -8.56 3.55 14.72
CA ASN A 181 -7.69 3.96 15.82
C ASN A 181 -6.96 5.27 15.48
N THR A 182 -7.41 6.35 16.12
CA THR A 182 -6.93 7.73 15.94
C THR A 182 -5.42 7.87 16.10
N LYS A 183 -4.75 7.07 16.96
CA LYS A 183 -3.29 7.15 17.15
C LYS A 183 -2.51 6.73 15.90
N ALA A 184 -2.97 5.71 15.19
CA ALA A 184 -2.32 5.23 13.97
C ALA A 184 -2.54 6.22 12.81
N ILE A 185 -3.77 6.72 12.67
CA ILE A 185 -4.16 7.68 11.63
C ILE A 185 -3.45 9.03 11.81
N THR A 186 -3.30 9.49 13.06
CA THR A 186 -2.64 10.77 13.38
C THR A 186 -1.18 10.81 12.89
N ARG A 187 -0.48 9.67 12.88
CA ARG A 187 0.90 9.60 12.35
C ARG A 187 0.95 9.70 10.83
N LEU A 188 0.05 9.01 10.13
CA LEU A 188 -0.06 9.10 8.66
C LEU A 188 -0.40 10.54 8.23
N HIS A 189 -1.37 11.15 8.92
CA HIS A 189 -1.79 12.53 8.72
C HIS A 189 -0.65 13.54 8.84
N LYS A 190 0.20 13.43 9.87
CA LYS A 190 1.26 14.41 10.16
C LYS A 190 2.43 14.40 9.17
N CYS A 191 2.45 13.40 8.29
CA CYS A 191 3.52 13.19 7.31
C CYS A 191 2.92 13.02 5.90
N ALA A 192 1.75 13.61 5.66
CA ALA A 192 1.03 13.51 4.40
C ALA A 192 1.04 14.82 3.60
N VAL A 193 1.02 14.68 2.28
CA VAL A 193 1.01 15.76 1.28
C VAL A 193 0.01 15.39 0.18
N ILE A 194 -0.64 16.40 -0.39
CA ILE A 194 -1.45 16.25 -1.61
C ILE A 194 -0.62 16.71 -2.80
N ILE A 195 -0.42 15.85 -3.79
CA ILE A 195 0.11 16.26 -5.10
C ILE A 195 -1.04 16.80 -5.94
N ILE A 196 -0.83 17.97 -6.55
CA ILE A 196 -1.65 18.53 -7.61
C ILE A 196 -0.91 18.31 -8.93
N ASN A 197 -1.46 17.45 -9.78
CA ASN A 197 -0.88 17.13 -11.08
C ASN A 197 -1.29 18.20 -12.11
N SER A 198 -0.33 19.02 -12.49
CA SER A 198 -0.49 20.09 -13.50
C SER A 198 -0.04 19.64 -14.89
N THR A 199 0.23 18.36 -15.09
CA THR A 199 0.62 17.78 -16.37
C THR A 199 -0.60 17.37 -17.21
N ARG A 200 -0.38 16.91 -18.44
CA ARG A 200 -1.45 16.38 -19.31
C ARG A 200 -1.72 14.89 -19.11
N ILE A 201 -0.89 14.20 -18.34
CA ILE A 201 -1.00 12.76 -18.10
C ILE A 201 -1.81 12.59 -16.82
N PRO A 202 -3.00 11.96 -16.84
CA PRO A 202 -3.76 11.74 -15.62
C PRO A 202 -3.11 10.65 -14.75
N PHE A 203 -3.37 10.70 -13.45
CA PHE A 203 -3.09 9.56 -12.60
C PHE A 203 -3.97 8.36 -12.97
N LEU A 204 -3.36 7.18 -13.02
CA LEU A 204 -4.05 5.89 -13.11
C LEU A 204 -4.41 5.41 -11.72
N THR A 205 -5.47 4.61 -11.62
CA THR A 205 -5.79 3.85 -10.40
C THR A 205 -6.05 2.38 -10.75
N SER A 206 -6.42 1.56 -9.77
CA SER A 206 -6.54 0.12 -9.94
C SER A 206 -7.55 -0.50 -8.98
N ASP A 207 -7.75 -1.82 -9.11
CA ASP A 207 -8.44 -2.64 -8.12
C ASP A 207 -7.75 -2.69 -6.75
N LYS A 208 -6.50 -2.23 -6.67
CA LYS A 208 -5.71 -2.05 -5.47
C LYS A 208 -5.15 -0.62 -5.42
N PRO A 209 -5.98 0.38 -5.07
CA PRO A 209 -5.69 1.79 -5.33
C PRO A 209 -4.61 2.40 -4.41
N VAL A 210 -4.15 1.66 -3.40
CA VAL A 210 -3.13 2.13 -2.46
C VAL A 210 -1.83 1.37 -2.68
N ILE A 211 -0.79 2.11 -3.00
CA ILE A 211 0.58 1.60 -3.04
C ILE A 211 1.17 1.71 -1.66
N ARG A 212 1.85 0.65 -1.22
CA ARG A 212 2.66 0.65 -0.01
C ARG A 212 4.04 0.11 -0.31
N SER A 213 5.04 0.96 -0.16
CA SER A 213 6.46 0.62 -0.32
C SER A 213 7.26 1.07 0.89
N PHE A 214 8.51 0.64 0.99
CA PHE A 214 9.45 1.12 1.99
C PHE A 214 10.52 1.93 1.28
N TYR A 215 10.55 3.23 1.56
CA TYR A 215 11.47 4.16 0.94
C TYR A 215 12.32 4.83 2.01
N ASN A 216 13.56 5.13 1.66
CA ASN A 216 14.39 6.04 2.43
C ASN A 216 14.24 7.47 1.86
N ARG A 217 15.00 8.42 2.39
CA ARG A 217 14.96 9.81 1.89
C ARG A 217 15.39 9.93 0.42
N GLU A 218 16.40 9.17 0.00
CA GLU A 218 16.92 9.18 -1.37
C GLU A 218 15.92 8.65 -2.40
N ASP A 219 15.12 7.65 -2.04
CA ASP A 219 14.04 7.18 -2.90
C ASP A 219 12.97 8.26 -3.10
N ILE A 220 12.65 9.01 -2.05
CA ILE A 220 11.63 10.06 -2.09
C ILE A 220 12.08 11.26 -2.92
N THR A 221 13.38 11.59 -2.95
CA THR A 221 13.89 12.69 -3.77
C THR A 221 13.74 12.46 -5.27
N LYS A 222 13.46 11.22 -5.70
CA LYS A 222 13.10 10.91 -7.10
C LYS A 222 11.72 11.48 -7.47
N PHE A 223 10.83 11.65 -6.50
CA PHE A 223 9.46 12.12 -6.70
C PHE A 223 9.23 13.56 -6.21
N PHE A 224 10.10 14.07 -5.32
CA PHE A 224 9.93 15.36 -4.66
C PHE A 224 11.23 16.14 -4.55
N TYR A 225 11.13 17.46 -4.57
CA TYR A 225 12.31 18.32 -4.43
C TYR A 225 12.84 18.28 -2.99
N PRO A 226 14.18 18.27 -2.78
CA PRO A 226 14.77 18.18 -1.45
C PRO A 226 14.29 19.23 -0.44
N GLN A 227 13.87 20.42 -0.91
CA GLN A 227 13.35 21.50 -0.06
C GLN A 227 12.01 21.14 0.61
N GLN A 228 11.27 20.17 0.06
CA GLN A 228 9.98 19.69 0.57
C GLN A 228 10.15 18.55 1.59
N LEU A 229 11.39 18.15 1.88
CA LEU A 229 11.72 16.98 2.68
C LEU A 229 12.48 17.35 3.95
N LYS A 230 12.14 16.67 5.03
CA LYS A 230 12.85 16.72 6.32
C LYS A 230 14.29 16.26 6.13
N THR A 231 15.21 17.13 6.52
CA THR A 231 16.64 16.92 6.33
C THR A 231 17.29 16.06 7.42
N TYR A 232 16.62 15.87 8.56
CA TYR A 232 17.16 15.14 9.71
C TYR A 232 16.91 13.62 9.69
N ILE A 233 16.21 13.10 8.69
CA ILE A 233 16.02 11.65 8.52
C ILE A 233 17.23 11.10 7.78
N GLY A 234 17.93 10.16 8.43
CA GLY A 234 19.11 9.49 7.84
C GLY A 234 18.75 8.69 6.59
N GLU A 235 19.65 8.67 5.61
CA GLU A 235 19.46 8.03 4.30
C GLU A 235 19.40 6.50 4.39
N GLN A 236 19.89 5.91 5.48
CA GLN A 236 19.75 4.48 5.77
C GLN A 236 18.34 4.08 6.26
N LEU A 237 17.55 5.03 6.77
CA LEU A 237 16.28 4.71 7.43
C LEU A 237 15.15 4.60 6.40
N GLU A 238 14.63 3.39 6.24
CA GLU A 238 13.40 3.17 5.49
C GLU A 238 12.16 3.44 6.34
N SER A 239 11.14 4.00 5.72
CA SER A 239 9.81 4.09 6.31
C SER A 239 8.71 3.84 5.29
N PRO A 240 7.49 3.48 5.75
CA PRO A 240 6.38 3.24 4.85
C PRO A 240 6.06 4.48 4.01
N PHE A 241 6.06 4.29 2.69
CA PHE A 241 5.54 5.23 1.71
C PHE A 241 4.16 4.74 1.27
N TYR A 242 3.17 5.62 1.37
CA TYR A 242 1.83 5.40 0.84
C TYR A 242 1.57 6.36 -0.30
N PHE A 243 1.06 5.85 -1.41
CA PHE A 243 0.54 6.65 -2.52
C PHE A 243 -0.84 6.16 -2.92
N MET A 244 -1.75 7.10 -3.10
CA MET A 244 -3.09 6.84 -3.61
C MET A 244 -3.56 8.03 -4.45
N PRO A 245 -3.77 7.87 -5.76
CA PRO A 245 -4.51 8.83 -6.57
C PRO A 245 -5.88 9.06 -5.95
N LEU A 246 -6.29 10.31 -5.74
CA LEU A 246 -7.61 10.68 -5.23
C LEU A 246 -8.57 10.97 -6.39
N THR A 247 -8.04 11.60 -7.43
CA THR A 247 -8.67 11.88 -8.73
C THR A 247 -7.61 11.73 -9.82
N PRO A 248 -7.93 11.89 -11.11
CA PRO A 248 -6.93 11.97 -12.17
C PRO A 248 -5.87 13.06 -11.97
N TRP A 249 -6.15 14.07 -11.15
CA TRP A 249 -5.33 15.28 -11.01
C TRP A 249 -4.87 15.56 -9.58
N LEU A 250 -5.36 14.79 -8.60
CA LEU A 250 -4.97 14.90 -7.19
C LEU A 250 -4.50 13.54 -6.69
N ALA A 251 -3.41 13.49 -5.93
CA ALA A 251 -2.98 12.28 -5.25
C ALA A 251 -2.59 12.55 -3.80
N TYR A 252 -2.83 11.58 -2.94
CA TYR A 252 -2.37 11.56 -1.55
C TYR A 252 -1.05 10.81 -1.46
N ILE A 253 -0.08 11.38 -0.77
CA ILE A 253 1.17 10.72 -0.40
C ILE A 253 1.40 10.86 1.11
N SER A 254 1.91 9.80 1.75
CA SER A 254 2.37 9.85 3.14
C SER A 254 3.69 9.11 3.31
N HIS A 255 4.66 9.77 3.95
CA HIS A 255 5.98 9.21 4.26
C HIS A 255 6.68 10.07 5.32
N ASN A 256 7.51 9.47 6.20
CA ASN A 256 8.14 10.20 7.30
C ASN A 256 9.01 11.39 6.87
N ALA A 257 9.49 11.39 5.63
CA ALA A 257 10.25 12.50 5.04
C ALA A 257 9.44 13.80 4.91
N PHE A 258 8.11 13.75 4.93
CA PHE A 258 7.30 14.96 4.84
C PHE A 258 7.02 15.56 6.22
N GLU A 259 6.98 16.88 6.27
CA GLU A 259 6.25 17.60 7.31
C GLU A 259 4.85 17.91 6.79
N SER A 260 3.83 17.89 7.64
CA SER A 260 2.48 18.21 7.20
C SER A 260 2.44 19.66 6.70
N GLU A 261 2.45 19.83 5.38
CA GLU A 261 2.14 21.09 4.74
C GLU A 261 0.64 21.12 4.45
N ILE A 262 -0.05 22.14 4.96
CA ILE A 262 -1.50 22.30 4.78
C ILE A 262 -1.79 22.92 3.40
N LYS A 263 -0.93 22.68 2.41
CA LYS A 263 -1.10 23.13 1.03
C LYS A 263 -0.73 21.99 0.09
N GLY A 264 -1.43 21.88 -1.02
CA GLY A 264 -1.06 20.95 -2.07
C GLY A 264 0.28 21.34 -2.70
N VAL A 265 1.02 20.34 -3.15
CA VAL A 265 2.27 20.50 -3.90
C VAL A 265 1.97 20.32 -5.38
N GLU A 266 2.13 21.39 -6.15
CA GLU A 266 2.01 21.32 -7.60
C GLU A 266 3.17 20.52 -8.21
N CYS A 267 2.83 19.65 -9.16
CA CYS A 267 3.77 18.83 -9.91
C CYS A 267 3.55 19.05 -11.40
N GLU A 268 4.50 19.74 -12.04
CA GLU A 268 4.52 19.98 -13.48
C GLU A 268 5.43 18.98 -14.22
N ASN A 269 6.13 18.12 -13.48
CA ASN A 269 7.10 17.19 -14.03
C ASN A 269 6.41 15.89 -14.50
N HIS A 270 6.32 15.72 -15.80
CA HIS A 270 5.72 14.55 -16.45
C HIS A 270 6.38 13.24 -16.03
N ASN A 271 7.71 13.21 -15.83
CA ASN A 271 8.43 11.99 -15.45
C ASN A 271 8.01 11.48 -14.06
N ILE A 272 7.69 12.38 -13.13
CA ILE A 272 7.20 11.99 -11.80
C ILE A 272 5.83 11.33 -11.91
N ILE A 273 4.92 11.90 -12.70
CA ILE A 273 3.58 11.34 -12.93
C ILE A 273 3.67 9.98 -13.62
N VAL A 274 4.57 9.84 -14.61
CA VAL A 274 4.89 8.57 -15.28
C VAL A 274 5.34 7.53 -14.26
N GLN A 275 6.34 7.84 -13.43
CA GLN A 275 6.85 6.90 -12.42
C GLN A 275 5.79 6.50 -11.39
N LEU A 276 4.95 7.44 -10.94
CA LEU A 276 3.85 7.14 -10.01
C LEU A 276 2.78 6.24 -10.67
N ASN A 277 2.51 6.44 -11.96
CA ASN A 277 1.63 5.56 -12.72
C ASN A 277 2.26 4.17 -12.92
N ASP A 278 3.57 4.08 -13.16
CA ASP A 278 4.29 2.80 -13.25
C ASP A 278 4.20 2.02 -11.94
N LEU A 279 4.35 2.71 -10.79
CA LEU A 279 4.12 2.09 -9.49
C LEU A 279 2.68 1.55 -9.37
N MET A 280 1.68 2.28 -9.88
CA MET A 280 0.28 1.84 -9.84
C MET A 280 0.04 0.62 -10.72
N LEU A 281 0.64 0.59 -11.92
CA LEU A 281 0.62 -0.56 -12.82
C LEU A 281 1.16 -1.81 -12.12
N LEU A 282 2.33 -1.70 -11.48
CA LEU A 282 2.98 -2.79 -10.75
C LEU A 282 2.22 -3.21 -9.47
N ASN A 283 1.41 -2.31 -8.89
CA ASN A 283 0.69 -2.59 -7.65
C ASN A 283 -0.66 -3.28 -7.86
N ALA A 284 -1.27 -3.11 -9.03
CA ALA A 284 -2.59 -3.65 -9.36
C ALA A 284 -2.63 -5.18 -9.28
N ASP A 285 -3.78 -5.72 -8.86
CA ASP A 285 -3.95 -7.16 -8.77
C ASP A 285 -4.34 -7.73 -10.16
N GLU A 286 -5.43 -7.24 -10.74
CA GLU A 286 -5.98 -7.72 -12.02
C GLU A 286 -6.25 -6.58 -13.00
N HIS A 287 -6.63 -5.40 -12.51
CA HIS A 287 -7.18 -4.34 -13.34
C HIS A 287 -6.61 -2.95 -13.06
N ILE A 288 -6.38 -2.22 -14.15
CA ILE A 288 -6.00 -0.80 -14.15
C ILE A 288 -7.14 0.05 -14.72
N TYR A 289 -7.30 1.24 -14.15
CA TYR A 289 -8.41 2.15 -14.40
C TYR A 289 -7.91 3.53 -14.83
N SER A 290 -8.60 4.16 -15.77
CA SER A 290 -8.30 5.50 -16.26
C SER A 290 -9.55 6.31 -16.65
N CYS A 291 -9.43 7.63 -16.56
CA CYS A 291 -10.44 8.58 -17.04
C CYS A 291 -10.32 8.93 -18.52
N ILE A 292 -9.33 8.39 -19.23
CA ILE A 292 -9.16 8.58 -20.67
C ILE A 292 -8.90 7.24 -21.35
N ASN A 293 -9.22 7.14 -22.64
CA ASN A 293 -8.89 5.96 -23.43
C ASN A 293 -7.38 5.92 -23.70
N ASN A 294 -6.75 4.77 -23.46
CA ASN A 294 -5.34 4.53 -23.73
C ASN A 294 -4.36 5.60 -23.16
N PRO A 295 -4.37 5.84 -21.83
CA PRO A 295 -3.49 6.80 -21.17
C PRO A 295 -2.00 6.42 -21.23
N VAL A 296 -1.70 5.17 -21.57
CA VAL A 296 -0.38 4.53 -21.55
C VAL A 296 0.34 4.58 -22.90
N ALA A 297 -0.24 5.16 -23.95
CA ALA A 297 0.46 5.34 -25.23
C ALA A 297 1.78 6.15 -25.11
N SER A 298 1.92 6.93 -24.03
CA SER A 298 3.12 7.69 -23.66
C SER A 298 3.94 7.06 -22.53
N LEU A 299 3.50 5.94 -21.94
CA LEU A 299 4.20 5.25 -20.86
C LEU A 299 5.11 4.19 -21.50
N HIS A 300 6.41 4.22 -21.18
CA HIS A 300 7.30 3.14 -21.58
C HIS A 300 6.76 1.87 -20.95
N VAL A 301 6.26 0.94 -21.79
CA VAL A 301 5.83 -0.38 -21.35
C VAL A 301 6.96 -0.93 -20.51
N VAL A 302 6.77 -0.95 -19.18
CA VAL A 302 7.59 -1.74 -18.29
C VAL A 302 7.23 -3.15 -18.70
N ASN A 303 7.96 -3.68 -19.69
CA ASN A 303 7.96 -5.09 -20.01
C ASN A 303 8.06 -5.76 -18.66
N ASN A 304 7.01 -6.51 -18.32
CA ASN A 304 6.95 -7.32 -17.12
C ASN A 304 8.37 -7.77 -16.81
N MET A 305 8.95 -7.28 -15.71
CA MET A 305 10.02 -7.98 -15.03
C MET A 305 9.38 -9.25 -14.41
N SER A 306 8.72 -10.05 -15.24
CA SER A 306 8.74 -11.49 -15.15
C SER A 306 10.10 -11.96 -15.65
N SER A 307 11.19 -11.46 -15.08
CA SER A 307 12.37 -12.28 -14.94
C SER A 307 11.99 -13.28 -13.86
N ASN A 308 11.46 -14.40 -14.34
CA ASN A 308 11.22 -15.65 -13.62
C ASN A 308 12.57 -16.25 -13.16
N SER A 309 13.49 -15.40 -12.71
CA SER A 309 14.80 -15.76 -12.21
C SER A 309 14.68 -15.83 -10.70
N ASP A 310 15.09 -16.97 -10.15
CA ASP A 310 15.30 -17.16 -8.72
C ASP A 310 16.47 -16.27 -8.26
N TYR A 311 16.20 -14.98 -8.08
CA TYR A 311 17.13 -14.06 -7.44
C TYR A 311 16.57 -13.57 -6.12
N LEU A 312 17.51 -13.26 -5.22
CA LEU A 312 17.28 -12.74 -3.91
C LEU A 312 17.61 -11.25 -3.93
N MET A 313 16.69 -10.43 -3.46
CA MET A 313 17.00 -9.02 -3.20
C MET A 313 17.68 -8.92 -1.83
N VAL A 314 18.81 -8.25 -1.76
CA VAL A 314 19.55 -8.03 -0.52
C VAL A 314 19.57 -6.54 -0.21
N LYS A 315 19.24 -6.19 1.02
CA LYS A 315 19.38 -4.83 1.55
C LYS A 315 20.42 -4.81 2.66
N ALA A 316 21.49 -4.08 2.46
CA ALA A 316 22.51 -3.81 3.48
C ALA A 316 22.37 -2.38 4.00
N PHE A 317 22.22 -2.24 5.31
CA PHE A 317 22.06 -0.97 6.00
C PHE A 317 23.36 -0.62 6.73
N THR A 318 24.09 0.36 6.19
CA THR A 318 25.27 0.93 6.85
C THR A 318 24.82 1.95 7.90
N LYS A 319 25.76 2.63 8.57
CA LYS A 319 25.42 3.72 9.49
C LYS A 319 24.82 4.94 8.78
N SER A 320 25.09 5.12 7.49
CA SER A 320 24.78 6.34 6.75
C SER A 320 24.00 6.11 5.46
N SER A 321 23.96 4.89 4.93
CA SER A 321 23.35 4.58 3.64
C SER A 321 22.66 3.21 3.65
N ARG A 322 21.85 2.99 2.61
CA ARG A 322 21.26 1.68 2.29
C ARG A 322 21.75 1.27 0.91
N VAL A 323 22.32 0.08 0.81
CA VAL A 323 22.79 -0.54 -0.43
C VAL A 323 21.86 -1.68 -0.80
N ILE A 324 21.35 -1.69 -2.05
CA ILE A 324 20.47 -2.75 -2.57
C ILE A 324 21.18 -3.48 -3.71
N PHE A 325 21.23 -4.80 -3.65
CA PHE A 325 21.87 -5.62 -4.69
C PHE A 325 21.21 -7.01 -4.78
N GLU A 326 21.57 -7.77 -5.81
CA GLU A 326 20.99 -9.08 -6.11
C GLU A 326 21.96 -10.23 -5.77
N ALA A 327 21.43 -11.25 -5.10
CA ALA A 327 22.12 -12.50 -4.83
C ALA A 327 21.42 -13.69 -5.51
N LYS A 328 22.20 -14.70 -5.88
CA LYS A 328 21.75 -15.99 -6.41
C LYS A 328 21.25 -16.90 -5.30
N ASP A 329 22.01 -16.94 -4.21
CA ASP A 329 21.76 -17.87 -3.11
C ASP A 329 22.34 -17.30 -1.81
N TYR A 330 21.89 -17.85 -0.67
CA TYR A 330 22.40 -17.52 0.65
C TYR A 330 22.63 -18.77 1.50
N ARG A 331 23.68 -18.73 2.32
CA ARG A 331 23.96 -19.75 3.33
C ARG A 331 24.15 -19.09 4.69
N ARG A 332 23.59 -19.71 5.73
CA ARG A 332 23.73 -19.27 7.11
C ARG A 332 24.51 -20.30 7.91
N ASP A 333 25.57 -19.86 8.57
CA ASP A 333 26.38 -20.72 9.43
C ASP A 333 26.84 -19.94 10.67
N SER A 334 26.38 -20.33 11.85
CA SER A 334 26.98 -19.93 13.13
C SER A 334 27.34 -18.44 13.26
N GLY A 335 26.38 -17.54 12.98
CA GLY A 335 26.57 -16.09 13.04
C GLY A 335 27.12 -15.45 11.76
N LEU A 336 27.41 -16.25 10.74
CA LEU A 336 27.75 -15.82 9.38
C LEU A 336 26.53 -15.89 8.46
N LEU A 337 26.49 -14.94 7.53
CA LEU A 337 25.62 -14.96 6.37
C LEU A 337 26.50 -14.83 5.14
N ILE A 338 26.46 -15.83 4.27
CA ILE A 338 27.26 -15.92 3.06
C ILE A 338 26.32 -15.75 1.88
N LEU A 339 26.59 -14.78 1.01
CA LEU A 339 25.79 -14.47 -0.17
C LEU A 339 26.62 -14.70 -1.44
N ASP A 340 26.06 -15.46 -2.37
CA ASP A 340 26.63 -15.68 -3.70
C ASP A 340 25.94 -14.72 -4.68
N LEU A 341 26.68 -13.80 -5.30
CA LEU A 341 26.11 -12.67 -6.03
C LEU A 341 26.03 -12.89 -7.55
N PHE A 342 25.10 -12.18 -8.20
CA PHE A 342 25.12 -12.05 -9.66
C PHE A 342 26.27 -11.17 -10.13
N ASN A 343 26.44 -10.02 -9.48
CA ASN A 343 27.44 -9.02 -9.77
C ASN A 343 28.17 -8.60 -8.48
N VAL A 344 29.40 -8.10 -8.62
CA VAL A 344 30.15 -7.56 -7.47
C VAL A 344 29.45 -6.31 -6.97
N CYS A 345 29.33 -6.16 -5.65
CA CYS A 345 28.81 -4.95 -5.03
C CYS A 345 29.99 -4.06 -4.62
N ASP A 346 30.25 -3.00 -5.39
CA ASP A 346 31.39 -2.10 -5.16
C ASP A 346 31.13 -1.05 -4.08
N GLU A 347 29.86 -0.86 -3.69
CA GLU A 347 29.43 0.10 -2.67
C GLU A 347 29.77 -0.37 -1.25
N LEU A 348 30.04 -1.67 -1.06
CA LEU A 348 30.34 -2.27 0.22
C LEU A 348 31.84 -2.49 0.42
N ILE A 349 32.32 -2.22 1.63
CA ILE A 349 33.77 -2.28 1.94
C ILE A 349 34.05 -3.38 2.97
N GLU A 350 35.09 -4.18 2.74
CA GLU A 350 35.52 -5.19 3.70
C GLU A 350 35.90 -4.55 5.05
N GLY A 351 35.44 -5.13 6.15
CA GLY A 351 35.57 -4.60 7.51
C GLY A 351 34.51 -3.57 7.91
N GLU A 352 33.68 -3.10 6.98
CA GLU A 352 32.63 -2.13 7.26
C GLU A 352 31.59 -2.67 8.26
N GLN A 353 31.15 -1.79 9.15
CA GLN A 353 30.16 -2.08 10.18
C GLN A 353 28.76 -1.74 9.67
N LEU A 354 27.86 -2.71 9.75
CA LEU A 354 26.48 -2.63 9.29
C LEU A 354 25.51 -2.66 10.46
N VAL A 355 24.47 -1.85 10.37
CA VAL A 355 23.31 -1.92 11.27
C VAL A 355 22.58 -3.23 11.04
N SER A 356 22.34 -3.60 9.78
CA SER A 356 21.77 -4.89 9.42
C SER A 356 22.02 -5.25 7.95
N VAL A 357 21.85 -6.52 7.63
CA VAL A 357 21.70 -7.04 6.28
C VAL A 357 20.49 -7.97 6.26
N GLU A 358 19.62 -7.80 5.27
CA GLU A 358 18.36 -8.54 5.13
C GLU A 358 18.25 -9.10 3.72
N VAL A 359 17.83 -10.36 3.60
CA VAL A 359 17.68 -11.09 2.34
C VAL A 359 16.19 -11.34 2.10
N PHE A 360 15.70 -11.02 0.92
CA PHE A 360 14.31 -11.12 0.52
C PHE A 360 14.18 -12.05 -0.68
N GLU A 361 13.27 -13.02 -0.58
CA GLU A 361 12.85 -13.85 -1.69
C GLU A 361 11.60 -13.24 -2.33
N HIS A 362 11.67 -12.91 -3.62
CA HIS A 362 10.58 -12.29 -4.35
C HIS A 362 9.29 -13.14 -4.31
N ASN A 363 9.44 -14.46 -4.30
CA ASN A 363 8.31 -15.40 -4.26
C ASN A 363 7.69 -15.57 -2.86
N PHE A 364 8.38 -15.12 -1.79
CA PHE A 364 7.91 -15.26 -0.41
C PHE A 364 7.35 -13.94 0.13
N SER A 365 8.17 -12.89 0.17
CA SER A 365 7.78 -11.58 0.71
C SER A 365 8.83 -10.52 0.40
N ASN A 366 8.40 -9.40 -0.17
CA ASN A 366 9.23 -8.19 -0.28
C ASN A 366 9.21 -7.33 0.99
N LEU A 367 8.51 -7.78 2.04
CA LEU A 367 8.26 -7.04 3.28
C LEU A 367 8.93 -7.64 4.50
N ILE A 368 9.20 -8.94 4.49
CA ILE A 368 9.81 -9.69 5.58
C ILE A 368 10.97 -10.46 4.98
N GLY A 369 12.20 -10.11 5.39
CA GLY A 369 13.38 -10.84 4.96
C GLY A 369 13.29 -12.31 5.41
N VAL A 370 13.62 -13.23 4.51
CA VAL A 370 13.69 -14.67 4.82
C VAL A 370 14.84 -14.97 5.78
N THR A 371 15.89 -14.14 5.73
CA THR A 371 16.99 -14.18 6.68
C THR A 371 17.66 -12.82 6.81
N GLY A 372 18.53 -12.69 7.82
CA GLY A 372 19.32 -11.48 8.02
C GLY A 372 20.23 -11.54 9.23
N LEU A 373 21.10 -10.54 9.33
CA LEU A 373 21.94 -10.27 10.50
C LEU A 373 21.74 -8.82 10.95
N ARG A 374 21.84 -8.59 12.26
CA ARG A 374 21.84 -7.26 12.87
C ARG A 374 23.17 -7.04 13.58
N ASN A 375 23.61 -5.78 13.67
CA ASN A 375 24.88 -5.38 14.26
C ASN A 375 26.01 -6.29 13.77
N CYS A 376 26.30 -6.24 12.47
CA CYS A 376 27.23 -7.14 11.81
C CYS A 376 28.33 -6.36 11.09
N ARG A 377 29.33 -7.08 10.58
CA ARG A 377 30.40 -6.52 9.77
C ARG A 377 30.60 -7.33 8.50
N ILE A 378 31.15 -6.69 7.48
CA ILE A 378 31.58 -7.39 6.28
C ILE A 378 32.91 -8.06 6.58
N LYS A 379 32.93 -9.38 6.65
CA LYS A 379 34.13 -10.16 6.96
C LYS A 379 35.04 -10.28 5.75
N THR A 380 34.47 -10.56 4.58
CA THR A 380 35.24 -10.77 3.35
C THR A 380 34.38 -10.45 2.12
N ILE A 381 34.98 -9.79 1.12
CA ILE A 381 34.40 -9.63 -0.21
C ILE A 381 35.31 -10.32 -1.23
N ASN A 382 34.92 -11.50 -1.70
CA ASN A 382 35.65 -12.19 -2.76
C ASN A 382 35.09 -11.79 -4.13
N ARG A 383 35.79 -10.87 -4.80
CA ARG A 383 35.40 -10.37 -6.13
C ARG A 383 35.48 -11.42 -7.23
N ALA A 384 36.42 -12.36 -7.13
CA ALA A 384 36.61 -13.42 -8.13
C ALA A 384 35.48 -14.45 -8.07
N SER A 385 35.10 -14.88 -6.86
CA SER A 385 33.99 -15.81 -6.66
C SER A 385 32.63 -15.13 -6.53
N LYS A 386 32.58 -13.79 -6.59
CA LYS A 386 31.38 -12.96 -6.38
C LYS A 386 30.65 -13.32 -5.09
N GLN A 387 31.39 -13.46 -3.99
CA GLN A 387 30.83 -13.85 -2.70
C GLN A 387 31.07 -12.77 -1.66
N ILE A 388 30.06 -12.51 -0.83
CA ILE A 388 30.20 -11.64 0.35
C ILE A 388 29.87 -12.43 1.60
N VAL A 389 30.71 -12.29 2.63
CA VAL A 389 30.52 -12.90 3.95
C VAL A 389 30.26 -11.81 4.98
N PHE A 390 29.10 -11.85 5.61
CA PHE A 390 28.74 -11.02 6.75
C PHE A 390 28.91 -11.81 8.04
N GLU A 391 29.39 -11.16 9.09
CA GLU A 391 29.62 -11.75 10.40
C GLU A 391 28.93 -10.93 11.49
N SER A 392 28.13 -11.59 12.33
CA SER A 392 27.52 -10.98 13.51
C SER A 392 28.59 -10.48 14.47
N ASN A 393 28.47 -9.22 14.94
CA ASN A 393 29.31 -8.72 16.02
C ASN A 393 28.82 -9.18 17.40
N ILE A 394 27.61 -9.74 17.49
CA ILE A 394 27.12 -10.37 18.70
C ILE A 394 27.78 -11.75 18.74
N SER A 395 28.73 -11.92 19.66
CA SER A 395 29.23 -13.24 20.03
C SER A 395 28.04 -14.06 20.50
N SER A 396 27.83 -15.22 19.87
CA SER A 396 26.81 -16.17 20.25
C SER A 396 26.85 -16.43 21.76
N PHE A 397 25.88 -15.90 22.50
CA PHE A 397 25.55 -16.35 23.84
C PHE A 397 24.03 -16.50 23.98
N CYS A 398 23.68 -17.78 24.18
CA CYS A 398 22.47 -18.37 24.77
C CYS A 398 21.17 -18.41 23.96
N VAL A 399 20.92 -19.64 23.46
CA VAL A 399 19.67 -20.45 23.40
C VAL A 399 18.34 -19.70 23.45
#